data_AF-A0A139WHQ0-F1
#
_entry.id   AF-A0A139WHQ0-F1
#
_cell.length_a   1.000
_cell.length_b   1.000
_cell.length_c   1.000
_cell.angle_alpha   90.00
_cell.angle_beta   90.00
_cell.angle_gamma   90.00
#
_symmetry.space_group_name_H-M   'P 1'
#
loop_
_entity.id
_entity.type
_entity.pdbx_description
1 polymer ?
#
loop_
_entity_poly.entity_id
_entity_poly.type
_entity_poly.pdbx_seq_one_letter_code
_entity_poly.pdbx_strand_id
1 'polypeptide(L)'
;MSKSNTDRDVCPVFASSGKCGEQDALDVMEQFRSFYENKLNEIDHQGGGDCLELKLKVQRRWIDDLTEQTQMMARIVKELEDEATNRVRMLEDKLRQTSKSAYEVMKRYQNYSITHNLDEPFQKVFYLENDLKNLLEFIRRIREDRKWSIDGLQFYDITYKDLFGKEQYDSNDNKERNLVPVASKDANKRKVGKKTLKLILQVVDKRNKQNIKDKCRCRHNSPKRAISPCNPCRCCPALLEHRPRRKPSNESVDENENNKCGDVFEQLKRKTIEYEALRQSMLDMRSALTEEVACKHDMISALKKDIQQLEERCVQADKQTAFKDDIIKELRKEIKQLKQQNNDNEASLRKQLDEAHQLIKRMKPCVDVTTTFTDMDNTSAARRREKDLEDEIERRQREVNELKTKCVDLEKCLASSQGCAANLQKAVDLYLNSINVLEASEERARIEIEQQKVTIANLQQALVCVKHELDELRQNNQQEVSLGWAARWFGSSNPGPKPNHVTKPVHDI
;
A
#
# COMPACT_ATOMS: atom_id res chain seq x y z
N MET A 1 2.47 -20.70 -33.82
CA MET A 1 1.49 -19.87 -34.54
C MET A 1 0.32 -19.60 -33.62
N SER A 2 0.32 -18.48 -32.90
CA SER A 2 -0.83 -17.99 -32.15
C SER A 2 -0.69 -16.47 -32.09
N LYS A 3 -1.59 -15.77 -32.81
CA LYS A 3 -1.57 -14.32 -32.98
C LYS A 3 -2.14 -13.66 -31.71
N SER A 4 -1.39 -12.71 -31.18
CA SER A 4 -1.79 -11.78 -30.12
C SER A 4 -2.70 -10.69 -30.69
N ASN A 5 -3.96 -10.64 -30.28
CA ASN A 5 -4.84 -9.49 -30.50
C ASN A 5 -4.70 -8.54 -29.30
N THR A 6 -4.01 -7.44 -29.52
CA THR A 6 -4.03 -6.25 -28.67
C THR A 6 -4.64 -5.12 -29.47
N ASP A 7 -5.98 -5.08 -29.56
CA ASP A 7 -6.67 -3.86 -29.97
C ASP A 7 -6.98 -3.08 -28.69
N ARG A 8 -6.11 -2.09 -28.44
CA ARG A 8 -6.42 -0.95 -27.58
C ARG A 8 -7.22 0.03 -28.43
N ASP A 9 -8.51 0.16 -28.15
CA ASP A 9 -9.29 1.32 -28.58
C ASP A 9 -8.85 2.55 -27.79
N VAL A 10 -7.69 3.10 -28.16
CA VAL A 10 -7.30 4.47 -27.84
C VAL A 10 -7.92 5.33 -28.93
N CYS A 11 -8.93 6.13 -28.56
CA CYS A 11 -9.47 7.16 -29.42
C CYS A 11 -8.35 8.17 -29.77
N PRO A 12 -7.90 8.26 -31.03
CA PRO A 12 -6.84 9.18 -31.42
C PRO A 12 -7.50 10.47 -31.88
N VAL A 13 -7.78 11.37 -30.95
CA VAL A 13 -8.12 12.75 -31.30
C VAL A 13 -7.04 13.65 -30.72
N PHE A 14 -6.58 14.58 -31.56
CA PHE A 14 -5.56 15.61 -31.31
C PHE A 14 -4.11 15.25 -31.65
N ALA A 15 -3.89 14.83 -32.89
CA ALA A 15 -2.63 15.10 -33.61
C ALA A 15 -2.85 15.05 -35.13
N SER A 16 -3.67 15.93 -35.68
CA SER A 16 -3.49 16.47 -37.04
C SER A 16 -4.50 17.59 -37.24
N SER A 17 -4.08 18.59 -37.99
CA SER A 17 -4.91 19.65 -38.58
C SER A 17 -5.90 19.10 -39.62
N GLY A 18 -6.65 18.05 -39.25
CA GLY A 18 -7.78 17.53 -40.00
C GLY A 18 -9.04 18.22 -39.50
N LYS A 19 -9.85 18.73 -40.44
CA LYS A 19 -11.13 19.38 -40.18
C LYS A 19 -11.94 18.56 -39.15
N CYS A 20 -12.50 19.24 -38.16
CA CYS A 20 -13.46 18.65 -37.24
C CYS A 20 -14.63 18.09 -38.06
N GLY A 21 -15.13 16.89 -37.77
CA GLY A 21 -16.31 16.33 -38.44
C GLY A 21 -17.57 17.21 -38.31
N GLU A 22 -17.59 18.16 -37.37
CA GLU A 22 -18.60 19.22 -37.29
C GLU A 22 -18.62 20.12 -38.52
N GLN A 23 -17.47 20.40 -39.13
CA GLN A 23 -17.38 21.21 -40.35
C GLN A 23 -18.04 20.48 -41.52
N ASP A 24 -17.83 19.17 -41.62
CA ASP A 24 -18.40 18.34 -42.69
C ASP A 24 -19.92 18.18 -42.52
N ALA A 25 -20.43 18.09 -41.29
CA ALA A 25 -21.87 18.05 -41.01
C ALA A 25 -22.58 19.38 -41.33
N LEU A 26 -21.94 20.50 -40.99
CA LEU A 26 -22.45 21.84 -41.35
C LEU A 26 -22.40 22.07 -42.87
N ASP A 27 -21.35 21.60 -43.55
CA ASP A 27 -21.25 21.67 -45.02
C ASP A 27 -22.37 20.86 -45.71
N VAL A 28 -22.76 19.70 -45.16
CA VAL A 28 -23.90 18.92 -45.67
C VAL A 28 -25.22 19.65 -45.48
N MET A 29 -25.43 20.31 -44.33
CA MET A 29 -26.63 21.12 -44.09
C MET A 29 -26.73 22.31 -45.04
N GLU A 30 -25.61 22.98 -45.32
CA GLU A 30 -25.55 24.09 -46.27
C GLU A 30 -25.84 23.63 -47.71
N GLN A 31 -25.33 22.45 -48.10
CA GLN A 31 -25.67 21.83 -49.39
C GLN A 31 -27.16 21.49 -49.49
N PHE A 32 -27.76 20.98 -48.42
CA PHE A 32 -29.18 20.64 -48.37
C PHE A 32 -30.06 21.89 -48.51
N ARG A 33 -29.68 22.98 -47.84
CA ARG A 33 -30.33 24.29 -47.98
C ARG A 33 -30.23 24.82 -49.41
N SER A 34 -29.03 24.84 -49.98
CA SER A 34 -28.79 25.32 -51.34
C SER A 34 -29.60 24.52 -52.38
N PHE A 35 -29.75 23.21 -52.20
CA PHE A 35 -30.56 22.37 -53.10
C PHE A 35 -32.03 22.80 -53.15
N TYR A 36 -32.65 23.06 -52.00
CA TYR A 36 -34.04 23.49 -51.92
C TYR A 36 -34.23 24.93 -52.43
N GLU A 37 -33.31 25.84 -52.09
CA GLU A 37 -33.30 27.22 -52.62
C GLU A 37 -33.17 27.24 -54.15
N ASN A 38 -32.27 26.42 -54.71
CA ASN A 38 -32.10 26.32 -56.17
C ASN A 38 -33.35 25.77 -56.87
N LYS A 39 -34.01 24.75 -56.30
CA LYS A 39 -35.29 24.24 -56.83
C LYS A 39 -36.41 25.26 -56.79
N LEU A 40 -36.50 26.06 -55.72
CA LEU A 40 -37.47 27.14 -55.61
C LEU A 40 -37.21 28.23 -56.66
N ASN A 41 -35.95 28.59 -56.86
CA ASN A 41 -35.54 29.54 -57.89
C ASN A 41 -35.85 29.03 -59.30
N GLU A 42 -35.61 27.76 -59.61
CA GLU A 42 -35.95 27.18 -60.93
C GLU A 42 -37.46 27.27 -61.22
N ILE A 43 -38.31 27.04 -60.23
CA ILE A 43 -39.77 27.15 -60.36
C ILE A 43 -40.22 28.60 -60.54
N ASP A 44 -39.51 29.55 -59.90
CA ASP A 44 -39.74 30.99 -60.09
C ASP A 44 -39.43 31.47 -61.51
N HIS A 45 -38.36 30.94 -62.12
CA HIS A 45 -37.96 31.31 -63.47
C HIS A 45 -38.82 30.66 -64.57
N GLN A 46 -39.53 29.57 -64.26
CA GLN A 46 -40.37 28.84 -65.24
C GLN A 46 -41.72 29.50 -65.56
N GLY A 47 -42.17 30.49 -64.77
CA GLY A 47 -43.32 31.36 -65.07
C GLY A 47 -44.55 30.69 -65.68
N GLY A 48 -45.48 30.18 -64.84
CA GLY A 48 -46.72 29.53 -65.31
C GLY A 48 -47.77 29.32 -64.21
N GLY A 49 -48.99 28.92 -64.60
CA GLY A 49 -50.16 28.80 -63.70
C GLY A 49 -50.00 27.82 -62.53
N ASP A 50 -49.19 26.77 -62.70
CA ASP A 50 -48.94 25.74 -61.66
C ASP A 50 -47.73 26.05 -60.74
N CYS A 51 -47.11 27.23 -60.89
CA CYS A 51 -45.91 27.62 -60.13
C CYS A 51 -46.14 27.57 -58.62
N LEU A 52 -47.30 28.03 -58.15
CA LEU A 52 -47.63 28.05 -56.72
C LEU A 52 -47.79 26.63 -56.14
N GLU A 53 -48.41 25.72 -56.89
CA GLU A 53 -48.60 24.33 -56.45
C GLU A 53 -47.28 23.57 -56.37
N LEU A 54 -46.40 23.77 -57.35
CA LEU A 54 -45.06 23.19 -57.35
C LEU A 54 -44.20 23.72 -56.19
N LYS A 55 -44.26 25.02 -55.90
CA LYS A 55 -43.58 25.61 -54.73
C LYS A 55 -44.06 25.03 -53.41
N LEU A 56 -45.37 24.90 -53.23
CA LEU A 56 -45.94 24.30 -52.03
C LEU A 56 -45.51 22.83 -51.87
N LYS A 57 -45.41 22.06 -52.95
CA LYS A 57 -44.88 20.68 -52.92
C LYS A 57 -43.40 20.63 -52.50
N VAL A 58 -42.58 21.54 -53.02
CA VAL A 58 -41.14 21.63 -52.65
C VAL A 58 -40.97 22.06 -51.19
N GLN A 59 -41.70 23.08 -50.74
CA GLN A 59 -41.67 23.53 -49.35
C GLN A 59 -42.18 22.47 -48.37
N ARG A 60 -43.24 21.72 -48.73
CA ARG A 60 -43.72 20.61 -47.90
C ARG A 60 -42.69 19.51 -47.75
N ARG A 61 -42.03 19.10 -48.84
CA ARG A 61 -40.90 18.15 -48.77
C ARG A 61 -39.74 18.67 -47.92
N TRP A 62 -39.41 19.95 -48.04
CA TRP A 62 -38.36 20.54 -47.21
C TRP A 62 -38.72 20.48 -45.72
N ILE A 63 -39.97 20.78 -45.36
CA ILE A 63 -40.47 20.67 -43.99
C ILE A 63 -40.44 19.22 -43.49
N ASP A 64 -40.87 18.27 -44.32
CA ASP A 64 -40.89 16.84 -43.97
C ASP A 64 -39.46 16.33 -43.70
N ASP A 65 -38.51 16.63 -44.59
CA ASP A 65 -37.11 16.22 -44.45
C ASP A 65 -36.43 16.89 -43.23
N LEU A 66 -36.68 18.18 -42.99
CA LEU A 66 -36.18 18.88 -41.79
C LEU A 66 -36.75 18.28 -40.50
N THR A 67 -38.02 17.86 -40.54
CA THR A 67 -38.67 17.21 -39.40
C THR A 67 -38.03 15.85 -39.13
N GLU A 68 -37.75 15.06 -40.17
CA GLU A 68 -37.08 13.76 -40.05
C GLU A 68 -35.65 13.90 -39.51
N GLN A 69 -34.87 14.87 -40.03
CA GLN A 69 -33.52 15.18 -39.55
C GLN A 69 -33.53 15.61 -38.08
N THR A 70 -34.47 16.48 -37.69
CA THR A 70 -34.59 16.94 -36.29
C THR A 70 -34.94 15.78 -35.36
N GLN A 71 -35.83 14.88 -35.78
CA GLN A 71 -36.17 13.67 -35.01
C GLN A 71 -35.01 12.67 -34.94
N MET A 72 -34.21 12.53 -36.00
CA MET A 72 -33.01 11.70 -35.99
C MET A 72 -31.95 12.26 -35.04
N MET A 73 -31.67 13.57 -35.11
CA MET A 73 -30.73 14.24 -34.22
C MET A 73 -31.17 14.13 -32.76
N ALA A 74 -32.46 14.34 -32.47
CA ALA A 74 -32.99 14.17 -31.11
C ALA A 74 -32.81 12.73 -30.58
N ARG A 75 -32.97 11.71 -31.45
CA ARG A 75 -32.70 10.31 -31.08
C ARG A 75 -31.23 10.07 -30.77
N ILE A 76 -30.32 10.53 -31.63
CA ILE A 76 -28.88 10.38 -31.43
C ILE A 76 -28.43 11.11 -30.17
N VAL A 77 -28.89 12.33 -29.93
CA VAL A 77 -28.59 13.08 -28.71
C VAL A 77 -29.07 12.31 -27.48
N LYS A 78 -30.29 11.77 -27.51
CA LYS A 78 -30.80 10.95 -26.41
C LYS A 78 -29.96 9.70 -26.17
N GLU A 79 -29.54 9.00 -27.23
CA GLU A 79 -28.66 7.83 -27.10
C GLU A 79 -27.29 8.20 -26.49
N LEU A 80 -26.74 9.34 -26.87
CA LEU A 80 -25.50 9.87 -26.30
C LEU A 80 -25.67 10.28 -24.83
N GLU A 81 -26.79 10.92 -24.48
CA GLU A 81 -27.14 11.27 -23.10
C GLU A 81 -27.30 10.01 -22.24
N ASP A 82 -28.00 8.98 -22.75
CA ASP A 82 -28.18 7.70 -22.06
C ASP A 82 -26.84 7.00 -21.86
N GLU A 83 -25.97 6.95 -22.88
CA GLU A 83 -24.62 6.36 -22.79
C GLU A 83 -23.72 7.14 -21.82
N ALA A 84 -23.74 8.47 -21.87
CA ALA A 84 -23.01 9.31 -20.92
C ALA A 84 -23.47 9.06 -19.48
N THR A 85 -24.79 9.00 -19.26
CA THR A 85 -25.40 8.72 -17.96
C THR A 85 -25.02 7.32 -17.47
N ASN A 86 -25.03 6.31 -18.34
CA ASN A 86 -24.61 4.95 -18.00
C ASN A 86 -23.13 4.89 -17.63
N ARG A 87 -22.24 5.60 -18.35
CA ARG A 87 -20.82 5.68 -18.03
C ARG A 87 -20.56 6.34 -16.68
N VAL A 88 -21.26 7.45 -16.39
CA VAL A 88 -21.17 8.13 -15.09
C VAL A 88 -21.61 7.17 -13.97
N ARG A 89 -22.76 6.50 -14.13
CA ARG A 89 -23.25 5.53 -13.15
C ARG A 89 -22.24 4.40 -12.88
N MET A 90 -21.65 3.84 -13.94
CA MET A 90 -20.62 2.81 -13.78
C MET A 90 -19.37 3.31 -13.04
N LEU A 91 -18.96 4.55 -13.28
CA LEU A 91 -17.83 5.17 -12.59
C LEU A 91 -18.15 5.42 -11.12
N GLU A 92 -19.36 5.89 -10.82
CA GLU A 92 -19.85 6.05 -9.45
C GLU A 92 -19.87 4.72 -8.69
N ASP A 93 -20.39 3.66 -9.31
CA ASP A 93 -20.41 2.32 -8.72
C ASP A 93 -19.00 1.78 -8.45
N LYS A 94 -18.08 1.95 -9.42
CA LYS A 94 -16.67 1.60 -9.24
C LYS A 94 -16.03 2.39 -8.12
N LEU A 95 -16.25 3.71 -8.06
CA LEU A 95 -15.71 4.56 -7.01
C LEU A 95 -16.24 4.14 -5.63
N ARG A 96 -17.54 3.85 -5.54
CA ARG A 96 -18.19 3.38 -4.32
C ARG A 96 -17.64 2.03 -3.87
N GLN A 97 -17.45 1.10 -4.81
CA GLN A 97 -16.87 -0.21 -4.52
C GLN A 97 -15.42 -0.09 -4.03
N THR A 98 -14.59 0.71 -4.70
CA THR A 98 -13.20 0.98 -4.29
C THR A 98 -13.16 1.63 -2.91
N SER A 99 -14.04 2.58 -2.64
CA SER A 99 -14.15 3.24 -1.33
C SER A 99 -14.53 2.24 -0.23
N LYS A 100 -15.47 1.33 -0.51
CA LYS A 100 -15.87 0.27 0.42
C LYS A 100 -14.71 -0.69 0.70
N SER A 101 -14.00 -1.13 -0.33
CA SER A 101 -12.82 -1.99 -0.17
C SER A 101 -11.71 -1.29 0.60
N ALA A 102 -11.45 0.00 0.35
CA ALA A 102 -10.49 0.80 1.11
C ALA A 102 -10.88 0.90 2.59
N TYR A 103 -12.17 1.16 2.88
CA TYR A 103 -12.69 1.17 4.25
C TYR A 103 -12.54 -0.19 4.95
N GLU A 104 -12.84 -1.30 4.27
CA GLU A 104 -12.67 -2.65 4.81
C GLU A 104 -11.20 -2.95 5.13
N VAL A 105 -10.27 -2.51 4.28
CA VAL A 105 -8.82 -2.63 4.49
C VAL A 105 -8.39 -1.81 5.71
N MET A 106 -8.78 -0.53 5.79
CA MET A 106 -8.49 0.33 6.95
C MET A 106 -9.03 -0.24 8.26
N LYS A 107 -10.25 -0.79 8.22
CA LYS A 107 -10.87 -1.46 9.38
C LYS A 107 -10.10 -2.70 9.81
N ARG A 108 -9.59 -3.49 8.86
CA ARG A 108 -8.70 -4.63 9.18
C ARG A 108 -7.42 -4.13 9.86
N TYR A 109 -6.80 -3.08 9.36
CA TYR A 109 -5.60 -2.50 10.00
C TYR A 109 -5.89 -1.94 11.40
N GLN A 110 -7.05 -1.31 11.63
CA GLN A 110 -7.46 -0.89 13.00
C GLN A 110 -7.58 -2.08 13.96
N ASN A 111 -8.10 -3.22 13.51
CA ASN A 111 -8.20 -4.42 14.33
C ASN A 111 -6.84 -5.09 14.63
N TYR A 112 -5.83 -4.87 13.77
CA TYR A 112 -4.45 -5.35 13.98
C TYR A 112 -3.54 -4.30 14.63
N SER A 113 -3.97 -3.04 14.71
CA SER A 113 -3.25 -1.99 15.38
C SER A 113 -3.16 -2.33 16.87
N ILE A 114 -1.94 -2.58 17.33
CA ILE A 114 -1.56 -2.91 18.72
C ILE A 114 -2.07 -1.85 19.73
N THR A 115 -2.56 -0.71 19.23
CA THR A 115 -3.17 0.39 19.99
C THR A 115 -4.31 -0.03 20.93
N HIS A 116 -5.05 -1.10 20.65
CA HIS A 116 -6.09 -1.58 21.58
C HIS A 116 -5.55 -2.35 22.80
N ASN A 117 -4.26 -2.68 22.83
CA ASN A 117 -3.56 -3.31 23.97
C ASN A 117 -2.43 -2.43 24.52
N LEU A 118 -2.42 -1.12 24.27
CA LEU A 118 -1.36 -0.24 24.79
C LEU A 118 -1.60 0.17 26.25
N ASP A 119 -2.83 0.15 26.75
CA ASP A 119 -3.08 0.54 28.15
C ASP A 119 -2.44 -0.43 29.16
N GLU A 120 -2.45 -1.74 28.88
CA GLU A 120 -1.95 -2.76 29.82
C GLU A 120 -0.41 -2.75 29.99
N PRO A 121 0.43 -2.66 28.92
CA PRO A 121 1.86 -2.51 29.04
C PRO A 121 2.29 -1.17 29.65
N PHE A 122 1.65 -0.05 29.28
CA PHE A 122 1.99 1.26 29.83
C PHE A 122 1.64 1.37 31.32
N GLN A 123 0.51 0.80 31.74
CA GLN A 123 0.12 0.76 33.14
C GLN A 123 1.04 -0.14 33.97
N LYS A 124 1.49 -1.27 33.40
CA LYS A 124 2.49 -2.13 34.04
C LYS A 124 3.86 -1.45 34.19
N VAL A 125 4.30 -0.71 33.17
CA VAL A 125 5.54 0.09 33.25
C VAL A 125 5.42 1.15 34.34
N PHE A 126 4.28 1.85 34.42
CA PHE A 126 4.03 2.84 35.47
C PHE A 126 4.08 2.25 36.89
N TYR A 127 3.44 1.09 37.12
CA TYR A 127 3.46 0.41 38.43
C TYR A 127 4.87 -0.04 38.82
N LEU A 128 5.62 -0.62 37.89
CA LEU A 128 7.00 -1.05 38.14
C LEU A 128 7.94 0.14 38.40
N GLU A 129 7.80 1.24 37.66
CA GLU A 129 8.60 2.44 37.91
C GLU A 129 8.34 3.07 39.28
N ASN A 130 7.08 3.09 39.72
CA ASN A 130 6.73 3.54 41.06
C ASN A 130 7.34 2.63 42.14
N ASP A 131 7.20 1.32 41.96
CA ASP A 131 7.70 0.34 42.92
C ASP A 131 9.22 0.36 43.03
N LEU A 132 9.93 0.55 41.92
CA LEU A 132 11.37 0.75 41.93
C LEU A 132 11.77 2.00 42.72
N LYS A 133 11.08 3.13 42.54
CA LYS A 133 11.37 4.37 43.30
C LYS A 133 11.14 4.17 44.80
N ASN A 134 10.01 3.55 45.16
CA ASN A 134 9.68 3.30 46.56
C ASN A 134 10.59 2.25 47.20
N LEU A 135 11.06 1.26 46.43
CA LEU A 135 12.03 0.28 46.90
C LEU A 135 13.40 0.92 47.13
N LEU A 136 13.84 1.79 46.22
CA LEU A 136 15.07 2.55 46.39
C LEU A 136 15.01 3.44 47.63
N GLU A 137 13.89 4.12 47.86
CA GLU A 137 13.68 4.94 49.06
C GLU A 137 13.62 4.08 50.34
N PHE A 138 12.99 2.90 50.29
CA PHE A 138 13.00 1.94 51.39
C PHE A 138 14.42 1.46 51.73
N ILE A 139 15.22 1.10 50.71
CA ILE A 139 16.62 0.71 50.88
C ILE A 139 17.45 1.88 51.43
N ARG A 140 17.20 3.11 50.95
CA ARG A 140 17.86 4.31 51.47
C ARG A 140 17.57 4.52 52.96
N ARG A 141 16.30 4.42 53.39
CA ARG A 141 15.89 4.51 54.81
C ARG A 141 16.53 3.45 55.70
N ILE A 142 16.70 2.23 55.19
CA ILE A 142 17.41 1.18 55.94
C ILE A 142 18.89 1.53 56.09
N ARG A 143 19.53 2.00 55.02
CA ARG A 143 20.96 2.29 55.00
C ARG A 143 21.33 3.53 55.81
N GLU A 144 20.53 4.58 55.73
CA GLU A 144 20.85 5.90 56.30
C GLU A 144 20.17 6.11 57.65
N ASP A 145 18.88 5.79 57.76
CA ASP A 145 18.07 6.08 58.94
C ASP A 145 17.92 4.86 59.88
N ARG A 146 18.43 3.69 59.47
CA ARG A 146 18.26 2.38 60.13
C ARG A 146 16.79 2.04 60.44
N LYS A 147 15.86 2.60 59.66
CA LYS A 147 14.41 2.42 59.86
C LYS A 147 13.87 1.38 58.88
N TRP A 148 13.33 0.30 59.43
CA TRP A 148 12.67 -0.77 58.68
C TRP A 148 11.15 -0.57 58.70
N SER A 149 10.66 0.45 58.00
CA SER A 149 9.21 0.70 57.87
C SER A 149 8.87 1.20 56.47
N ILE A 150 7.71 0.76 55.97
CA ILE A 150 7.13 1.14 54.69
C ILE A 150 6.15 2.31 54.82
N ASP A 151 6.08 2.96 55.99
CA ASP A 151 5.11 4.01 56.24
C ASP A 151 5.32 5.17 55.25
N GLY A 152 4.25 5.52 54.53
CA GLY A 152 4.26 6.54 53.49
C GLY A 152 4.82 6.11 52.13
N LEU A 153 5.10 4.81 51.92
CA LEU A 153 5.47 4.24 50.62
C LEU A 153 4.30 3.42 50.07
N GLN A 154 4.03 3.56 48.77
CA GLN A 154 2.94 2.85 48.10
C GLN A 154 3.51 1.94 47.01
N PHE A 155 3.25 0.64 47.11
CA PHE A 155 3.67 -0.34 46.13
C PHE A 155 2.45 -0.93 45.43
N TYR A 156 2.57 -1.20 44.13
CA TYR A 156 1.49 -1.74 43.30
C TYR A 156 1.69 -3.24 43.02
N ASP A 157 2.90 -3.64 42.65
CA ASP A 157 3.25 -5.03 42.33
C ASP A 157 4.04 -5.70 43.47
N ILE A 158 4.88 -4.95 44.21
CA ILE A 158 5.66 -5.45 45.33
C ILE A 158 4.80 -5.51 46.60
N THR A 159 4.70 -6.68 47.22
CA THR A 159 3.91 -6.87 48.44
C THR A 159 4.76 -6.80 49.71
N TYR A 160 4.12 -6.61 50.87
CA TYR A 160 4.79 -6.66 52.18
C TYR A 160 5.59 -7.95 52.39
N LYS A 161 5.09 -9.08 51.86
CA LYS A 161 5.76 -10.38 51.93
C LYS A 161 7.10 -10.37 51.19
N ASP A 162 7.17 -9.69 50.06
CA ASP A 162 8.38 -9.63 49.24
C ASP A 162 9.49 -8.81 49.94
N LEU A 163 9.09 -7.85 50.79
CA LEU A 163 10.02 -7.00 51.54
C LEU A 163 10.42 -7.59 52.89
N PHE A 164 9.49 -8.18 53.64
CA PHE A 164 9.70 -8.61 55.03
C PHE A 164 9.63 -10.13 55.25
N GLY A 165 9.26 -10.91 54.23
CA GLY A 165 9.30 -12.38 54.22
C GLY A 165 8.27 -13.08 55.12
N LYS A 166 7.43 -12.35 55.85
CA LYS A 166 6.37 -12.90 56.73
C LYS A 166 5.10 -12.07 56.64
N GLU A 167 3.93 -12.73 56.72
CA GLU A 167 2.64 -12.05 56.84
C GLU A 167 2.57 -11.26 58.14
N GLN A 168 2.18 -9.99 58.04
CA GLN A 168 1.80 -9.18 59.19
C GLN A 168 0.48 -9.75 59.73
N TYR A 169 0.53 -10.51 60.83
CA TYR A 169 -0.64 -10.68 61.68
C TYR A 169 -0.67 -9.49 62.62
N ASP A 170 -1.35 -8.42 62.20
CA ASP A 170 -1.91 -7.45 63.13
C ASP A 170 -3.42 -7.40 62.91
N SER A 171 -4.14 -7.71 63.98
CA SER A 171 -5.59 -7.69 64.04
C SER A 171 -6.14 -6.26 63.92
N ASN A 172 -7.27 -6.15 63.22
CA ASN A 172 -8.18 -5.01 63.10
C ASN A 172 -7.66 -3.75 62.39
N ASP A 173 -8.18 -3.45 61.18
CA ASP A 173 -9.44 -2.71 61.07
C ASP A 173 -10.00 -2.66 59.64
N ASN A 174 -11.33 -2.64 59.59
CA ASN A 174 -12.19 -2.67 58.41
C ASN A 174 -12.02 -1.45 57.47
N LYS A 175 -12.05 -1.70 56.14
CA LYS A 175 -13.10 -1.21 55.22
C LYS A 175 -12.87 -1.66 53.76
N GLU A 176 -13.90 -2.33 53.20
CA GLU A 176 -14.49 -2.16 51.85
C GLU A 176 -13.56 -2.21 50.60
N ARG A 177 -13.74 -3.03 49.54
CA ARG A 177 -14.89 -3.67 48.87
C ARG A 177 -14.38 -4.74 47.86
N ASN A 178 -15.05 -5.91 47.80
CA ASN A 178 -15.71 -6.55 46.63
C ASN A 178 -15.12 -6.29 45.19
N LEU A 179 -14.90 -7.22 44.23
CA LEU A 179 -15.31 -8.63 43.95
C LEU A 179 -14.47 -9.27 42.78
N VAL A 180 -13.94 -10.51 42.97
CA VAL A 180 -14.07 -11.79 42.18
C VAL A 180 -13.56 -11.88 40.70
N PRO A 181 -13.22 -13.08 40.11
CA PRO A 181 -12.09 -14.03 40.26
C PRO A 181 -11.35 -14.29 38.89
N VAL A 182 -10.32 -15.13 38.75
CA VAL A 182 -10.39 -16.54 38.27
C VAL A 182 -8.96 -17.12 38.26
N ALA A 183 -8.83 -18.32 38.80
CA ALA A 183 -7.61 -19.12 38.83
C ALA A 183 -7.34 -19.87 37.51
N SER A 184 -6.06 -20.14 37.22
CA SER A 184 -5.65 -21.49 36.84
C SER A 184 -4.17 -21.73 37.09
N LYS A 185 -3.92 -22.89 37.72
CA LYS A 185 -2.64 -23.45 38.12
C LYS A 185 -1.99 -24.15 36.91
N ASP A 186 -0.66 -24.16 36.86
CA ASP A 186 0.18 -25.38 36.87
C ASP A 186 1.58 -25.10 36.31
N ALA A 187 2.57 -25.10 37.19
CA ALA A 187 3.97 -25.26 36.83
C ALA A 187 4.55 -26.40 37.67
N ASN A 188 4.76 -27.56 37.05
CA ASN A 188 5.51 -28.65 37.67
C ASN A 188 6.80 -28.94 36.91
N LYS A 189 7.87 -29.02 37.69
CA LYS A 189 9.29 -29.14 37.34
C LYS A 189 9.60 -30.44 36.60
N ARG A 190 10.53 -30.43 35.64
CA ARG A 190 11.55 -31.49 35.49
C ARG A 190 12.89 -30.95 34.94
N LYS A 191 13.92 -31.01 35.79
CA LYS A 191 15.34 -31.01 35.41
C LYS A 191 15.70 -32.39 34.86
N VAL A 192 16.39 -32.47 33.73
CA VAL A 192 17.08 -33.70 33.28
C VAL A 192 18.56 -33.38 33.06
N GLY A 193 19.40 -34.20 33.68
CA GLY A 193 20.83 -33.99 33.86
C GLY A 193 21.69 -34.42 32.67
N LYS A 194 22.83 -33.74 32.58
CA LYS A 194 23.95 -33.89 31.63
C LYS A 194 24.70 -35.23 31.80
N LYS A 195 24.17 -36.36 31.32
CA LYS A 195 24.93 -37.64 31.21
C LYS A 195 24.60 -38.51 29.98
N THR A 196 24.24 -37.93 28.84
CA THR A 196 23.91 -38.71 27.62
C THR A 196 24.67 -38.23 26.37
N LEU A 197 25.95 -37.89 26.50
CA LEU A 197 26.80 -37.47 25.39
C LEU A 197 28.12 -38.26 25.28
N LYS A 198 28.14 -39.50 25.79
CA LYS A 198 29.30 -40.41 25.66
C LYS A 198 29.03 -41.70 24.87
N LEU A 199 27.79 -41.94 24.42
CA LEU A 199 27.41 -43.18 23.70
C LEU A 199 27.08 -42.99 22.20
N ILE A 200 27.11 -41.76 21.69
CA ILE A 200 26.77 -41.46 20.28
C ILE A 200 27.98 -41.59 19.33
N LEU A 201 29.20 -41.69 19.87
CA LEU A 201 30.44 -41.72 19.09
C LEU A 201 31.02 -43.12 18.82
N GLN A 202 30.31 -44.20 19.17
CA GLN A 202 30.77 -45.58 18.91
C GLN A 202 29.93 -46.37 17.90
N VAL A 203 28.87 -45.77 17.33
CA VAL A 203 27.99 -46.46 16.35
C VAL A 203 28.26 -46.03 14.89
N VAL A 204 29.00 -44.94 14.66
CA VAL A 204 29.25 -44.43 13.30
C VAL A 204 30.41 -45.17 12.59
N ASP A 205 31.37 -45.76 13.32
CA ASP A 205 32.53 -46.44 12.71
C ASP A 205 32.28 -47.89 12.24
N LYS A 206 31.13 -48.49 12.57
CA LYS A 206 30.81 -49.88 12.13
C LYS A 206 29.99 -49.97 10.84
N ARG A 207 29.52 -48.85 10.26
CA ARG A 207 28.72 -48.88 9.01
C ARG A 207 29.51 -48.66 7.73
N ASN A 208 30.80 -48.32 7.79
CA ASN A 208 31.61 -48.04 6.60
C ASN A 208 32.47 -49.23 6.11
N LYS A 209 32.09 -50.48 6.45
CA LYS A 209 32.73 -51.71 5.95
C LYS A 209 31.79 -52.70 5.22
N GLN A 210 30.58 -52.28 4.86
CA GLN A 210 29.67 -53.11 4.06
C GLN A 210 29.21 -52.37 2.79
N ASN A 211 30.15 -51.89 1.99
CA ASN A 211 29.83 -51.52 0.61
C ASN A 211 31.05 -51.76 -0.29
N ILE A 212 31.21 -52.99 -0.79
CA ILE A 212 31.91 -53.35 -2.04
C ILE A 212 31.53 -54.81 -2.36
N LYS A 213 31.05 -55.03 -3.61
CA LYS A 213 30.57 -56.26 -4.29
C LYS A 213 29.11 -56.60 -3.95
N ASP A 214 28.17 -56.46 -4.88
CA ASP A 214 28.14 -57.19 -6.15
C ASP A 214 27.78 -56.36 -7.40
N LYS A 215 28.53 -56.64 -8.47
CA LYS A 215 28.17 -56.42 -9.88
C LYS A 215 27.08 -57.43 -10.24
N CYS A 216 25.97 -56.97 -10.82
CA CYS A 216 25.25 -57.75 -11.81
C CYS A 216 25.28 -57.04 -13.15
N ARG A 217 25.70 -57.79 -14.18
CA ARG A 217 26.02 -57.33 -15.53
C ARG A 217 24.87 -57.72 -16.45
N CYS A 218 24.04 -56.76 -16.84
CA CYS A 218 23.10 -56.96 -17.95
C CYS A 218 23.25 -55.78 -18.94
N ARG A 219 23.85 -56.09 -20.10
CA ARG A 219 23.94 -55.19 -21.27
C ARG A 219 22.53 -54.97 -21.83
N HIS A 220 22.18 -53.75 -22.23
CA HIS A 220 21.81 -53.35 -23.60
C HIS A 220 21.73 -51.81 -23.69
N ASN A 221 22.23 -51.26 -24.79
CA ASN A 221 22.47 -49.84 -25.06
C ASN A 221 21.23 -49.11 -25.62
N SER A 222 20.93 -47.94 -25.04
CA SER A 222 20.46 -46.69 -25.66
C SER A 222 19.02 -46.65 -26.28
N PRO A 223 18.49 -45.47 -26.70
CA PRO A 223 17.62 -44.59 -25.88
C PRO A 223 16.29 -44.21 -26.57
N LYS A 224 15.19 -43.94 -25.83
CA LYS A 224 14.07 -43.01 -26.18
C LYS A 224 12.88 -43.14 -25.21
N ARG A 225 12.29 -41.98 -24.88
CA ARG A 225 10.87 -41.63 -24.60
C ARG A 225 9.97 -42.60 -23.81
N ALA A 226 9.42 -42.04 -22.71
CA ALA A 226 8.01 -41.97 -22.31
C ALA A 226 7.10 -43.24 -22.36
N ILE A 227 6.45 -43.47 -21.20
CA ILE A 227 5.14 -44.10 -20.94
C ILE A 227 5.04 -45.64 -21.04
N SER A 228 4.98 -46.31 -19.87
CA SER A 228 3.89 -47.20 -19.42
C SER A 228 4.38 -48.17 -18.31
N PRO A 229 3.51 -48.58 -17.36
CA PRO A 229 3.84 -49.57 -16.35
C PRO A 229 3.65 -50.99 -16.90
N CYS A 230 4.67 -51.84 -16.82
CA CYS A 230 4.51 -53.26 -17.12
C CYS A 230 4.36 -54.08 -15.83
N ASN A 231 3.36 -54.97 -15.88
CA ASN A 231 3.01 -56.01 -14.93
C ASN A 231 4.12 -57.10 -14.78
N PRO A 232 4.02 -58.01 -13.79
CA PRO A 232 5.17 -58.72 -13.21
C PRO A 232 5.79 -59.75 -14.15
N CYS A 233 7.12 -59.77 -14.24
CA CYS A 233 7.85 -60.76 -15.04
C CYS A 233 8.01 -62.10 -14.28
N ARG A 234 8.03 -63.17 -15.09
CA ARG A 234 7.96 -64.60 -14.74
C ARG A 234 9.29 -65.21 -14.26
N CYS A 235 10.09 -64.48 -13.47
CA CYS A 235 11.48 -64.87 -13.15
C CYS A 235 11.68 -65.54 -11.78
N CYS A 236 10.65 -65.70 -10.96
CA CYS A 236 10.79 -66.37 -9.66
C CYS A 236 9.62 -67.34 -9.44
N PRO A 237 9.82 -68.66 -9.57
CA PRO A 237 8.82 -69.62 -9.12
C PRO A 237 8.70 -69.50 -7.60
N ALA A 238 7.46 -69.37 -7.13
CA ALA A 238 7.09 -69.83 -5.81
C ALA A 238 7.54 -71.30 -5.66
N LEU A 239 8.05 -71.67 -4.48
CA LEU A 239 7.77 -72.96 -3.84
C LEU A 239 8.47 -73.01 -2.46
N LEU A 240 7.64 -73.38 -1.49
CA LEU A 240 7.91 -74.32 -0.42
C LEU A 240 8.77 -73.87 0.77
N GLU A 241 8.02 -73.68 1.86
CA GLU A 241 8.31 -74.19 3.20
C GLU A 241 9.35 -75.33 3.22
N HIS A 242 10.54 -75.03 3.72
CA HIS A 242 11.39 -76.03 4.35
C HIS A 242 11.89 -75.50 5.68
N ARG A 243 11.28 -76.05 6.73
CA ARG A 243 11.72 -75.99 8.12
C ARG A 243 12.94 -76.93 8.28
N PRO A 244 14.08 -76.49 8.81
CA PRO A 244 15.03 -77.41 9.43
C PRO A 244 14.94 -77.25 10.96
N ARG A 245 14.49 -78.32 11.63
CA ARG A 245 14.78 -78.55 13.05
C ARG A 245 16.30 -78.76 13.20
N ARG A 246 16.97 -77.99 14.06
CA ARG A 246 18.11 -78.48 14.86
C ARG A 246 18.25 -77.72 16.20
N LYS A 247 18.03 -78.52 17.26
CA LYS A 247 18.56 -78.55 18.63
C LYS A 247 18.50 -77.29 19.53
N PRO A 248 17.95 -77.42 20.76
CA PRO A 248 18.04 -76.37 21.78
C PRO A 248 19.44 -76.43 22.41
N SER A 249 20.25 -75.41 22.18
CA SER A 249 21.33 -75.04 23.10
C SER A 249 20.73 -74.09 24.13
N ASN A 250 20.70 -74.56 25.38
CA ASN A 250 20.49 -73.73 26.55
C ASN A 250 21.52 -72.60 26.54
N GLU A 251 21.11 -71.40 26.18
CA GLU A 251 21.70 -70.17 26.67
C GLU A 251 20.55 -69.32 27.20
N SER A 252 20.56 -69.10 28.50
CA SER A 252 19.73 -68.12 29.18
C SER A 252 20.05 -66.74 28.61
N VAL A 253 19.29 -66.33 27.60
CA VAL A 253 19.29 -64.94 27.14
C VAL A 253 18.38 -64.19 28.09
N ASP A 254 18.99 -63.36 28.93
CA ASP A 254 18.32 -62.40 29.80
C ASP A 254 17.18 -61.70 29.04
N GLU A 255 15.94 -61.85 29.54
CA GLU A 255 14.75 -61.11 29.06
C GLU A 255 14.90 -59.58 29.18
N ASN A 256 16.01 -59.10 29.72
CA ASN A 256 16.33 -57.70 29.95
C ASN A 256 17.07 -57.00 28.79
N GLU A 257 17.62 -57.75 27.82
CA GLU A 257 18.26 -57.15 26.63
C GLU A 257 17.29 -56.91 25.46
N ASN A 258 16.25 -57.73 25.32
CA ASN A 258 15.24 -57.58 24.26
C ASN A 258 14.35 -56.33 24.45
N ASN A 259 14.09 -55.92 25.70
CA ASN A 259 13.33 -54.70 26.02
C ASN A 259 14.10 -53.40 25.74
N LYS A 260 15.44 -53.40 25.83
CA LYS A 260 16.26 -52.21 25.51
C LYS A 260 16.42 -52.00 24.00
N CYS A 261 16.52 -53.08 23.23
CA CYS A 261 16.63 -52.99 21.76
C CYS A 261 15.32 -52.48 21.13
N GLY A 262 14.16 -52.91 21.65
CA GLY A 262 12.85 -52.42 21.23
C GLY A 262 12.63 -50.94 21.53
N ASP A 263 13.04 -50.46 22.70
CA ASP A 263 12.91 -49.05 23.07
C ASP A 263 13.79 -48.12 22.22
N VAL A 264 15.02 -48.55 21.90
CA VAL A 264 15.90 -47.80 20.99
C VAL A 264 15.33 -47.76 19.57
N PHE A 265 14.76 -48.87 19.08
CA PHE A 265 14.12 -48.92 17.76
C PHE A 265 12.89 -48.01 17.67
N GLU A 266 12.03 -48.00 18.69
CA GLU A 266 10.87 -47.11 18.76
C GLU A 266 11.26 -45.64 18.96
N GLN A 267 12.36 -45.35 19.65
CA GLN A 267 12.92 -43.99 19.71
C GLN A 267 13.48 -43.55 18.35
N LEU A 268 14.15 -44.45 17.62
CA LEU A 268 14.64 -44.15 16.27
C LEU A 268 13.48 -43.86 15.32
N LYS A 269 12.42 -44.68 15.37
CA LYS A 269 11.21 -44.51 14.57
C LYS A 269 10.53 -43.17 14.87
N ARG A 270 10.40 -42.80 16.16
CA ARG A 270 9.90 -41.48 16.57
C ARG A 270 10.75 -40.34 16.04
N LYS A 271 12.09 -40.45 16.12
CA LYS A 271 13.00 -39.42 15.60
C LYS A 271 12.95 -39.30 14.07
N THR A 272 12.76 -40.39 13.35
CA THR A 272 12.54 -40.36 11.90
C THR A 272 11.26 -39.62 11.54
N ILE A 273 10.16 -39.89 12.25
CA ILE A 273 8.88 -39.18 12.04
C ILE A 273 9.02 -37.70 12.38
N GLU A 274 9.68 -37.34 13.48
CA GLU A 274 9.96 -35.95 13.85
C GLU A 274 10.80 -35.23 12.78
N TYR A 275 11.81 -35.91 12.23
CA TYR A 275 12.65 -35.36 11.17
C TYR A 275 11.87 -35.15 9.86
N GLU A 276 11.04 -36.12 9.48
CA GLU A 276 10.18 -36.00 8.29
C GLU A 276 9.15 -34.88 8.44
N ALA A 277 8.53 -34.74 9.62
CA ALA A 277 7.62 -33.64 9.93
C ALA A 277 8.32 -32.28 9.87
N LEU A 278 9.53 -32.16 10.44
CA LEU A 278 10.31 -30.93 10.39
C LEU A 278 10.73 -30.59 8.95
N ARG A 279 11.13 -31.60 8.17
CA ARG A 279 11.46 -31.43 6.75
C ARG A 279 10.25 -30.95 5.95
N GLN A 280 9.07 -31.50 6.20
CA GLN A 280 7.83 -31.07 5.55
C GLN A 280 7.48 -29.62 5.94
N SER A 281 7.57 -29.28 7.24
CA SER A 281 7.35 -27.91 7.71
C SER A 281 8.29 -26.89 7.06
N MET A 282 9.57 -27.23 6.86
CA MET A 282 10.51 -26.37 6.14
C MET A 282 10.15 -26.20 4.66
N LEU A 283 9.65 -27.25 4.01
CA LEU A 283 9.19 -27.18 2.61
C LEU A 283 7.94 -26.30 2.49
N ASP A 284 6.97 -26.46 3.39
CA ASP A 284 5.74 -25.68 3.41
C ASP A 284 6.04 -24.19 3.66
N MET A 285 6.95 -23.89 4.61
CA MET A 285 7.41 -22.53 4.87
C MET A 285 8.10 -21.91 3.63
N ARG A 286 8.96 -22.67 2.95
CA ARG A 286 9.61 -22.22 1.71
C ARG A 286 8.59 -21.98 0.59
N SER A 287 7.56 -22.82 0.48
CA SER A 287 6.47 -22.66 -0.49
C SER A 287 5.70 -21.37 -0.22
N ALA A 288 5.29 -21.13 1.04
CA ALA A 288 4.57 -19.93 1.44
C ALA A 288 5.38 -18.65 1.17
N LEU A 289 6.68 -18.64 1.49
CA LEU A 289 7.56 -17.50 1.19
C LEU A 289 7.68 -17.24 -0.33
N THR A 290 7.72 -18.31 -1.14
CA THR A 290 7.80 -18.18 -2.60
C THR A 290 6.52 -17.57 -3.17
N GLU A 291 5.36 -17.98 -2.65
CA GLU A 291 4.06 -17.43 -3.02
C GLU A 291 3.92 -15.96 -2.59
N GLU A 292 4.37 -15.61 -1.39
CA GLU A 292 4.35 -14.22 -0.90
C GLU A 292 5.25 -13.31 -1.74
N VAL A 293 6.45 -13.78 -2.12
CA VAL A 293 7.35 -13.03 -3.01
C VAL A 293 6.73 -12.84 -4.39
N ALA A 294 6.07 -13.86 -4.95
CA ALA A 294 5.37 -13.74 -6.24
C ALA A 294 4.22 -12.72 -6.15
N CYS A 295 3.39 -12.79 -5.11
CA CYS A 295 2.30 -11.84 -4.89
C CYS A 295 2.81 -10.39 -4.75
N LYS A 296 3.88 -10.18 -3.97
CA LYS A 296 4.52 -8.85 -3.86
C LYS A 296 5.11 -8.39 -5.19
N HIS A 297 5.69 -9.27 -5.99
CA HIS A 297 6.21 -8.93 -7.31
C HIS A 297 5.10 -8.50 -8.28
N ASP A 298 3.96 -9.18 -8.26
CA ASP A 298 2.78 -8.81 -9.06
C ASP A 298 2.24 -7.45 -8.62
N MET A 299 2.17 -7.20 -7.30
CA MET A 299 1.76 -5.91 -6.75
C MET A 299 2.71 -4.78 -7.16
N ILE A 300 4.03 -4.99 -7.05
CA ILE A 300 5.03 -4.01 -7.51
C ILE A 300 4.86 -3.74 -9.02
N SER A 301 4.58 -4.78 -9.80
CA SER A 301 4.38 -4.65 -11.25
C SER A 301 3.10 -3.87 -11.59
N ALA A 302 2.03 -4.04 -10.80
CA ALA A 302 0.81 -3.23 -10.93
C ALA A 302 1.08 -1.77 -10.57
N LEU A 303 1.70 -1.51 -9.41
CA LEU A 303 2.04 -0.15 -8.97
C LEU A 303 2.94 0.59 -9.98
N LYS A 304 3.90 -0.10 -10.59
CA LYS A 304 4.74 0.48 -11.66
C LYS A 304 3.92 0.90 -12.88
N LYS A 305 2.91 0.13 -13.26
CA LYS A 305 1.99 0.50 -14.37
C LYS A 305 1.13 1.70 -13.99
N ASP A 306 0.66 1.75 -12.75
CA ASP A 306 -0.14 2.88 -12.26
C ASP A 306 0.68 4.17 -12.23
N ILE A 307 1.94 4.11 -11.76
CA ILE A 307 2.88 5.24 -11.82
C ILE A 307 3.04 5.72 -13.26
N GLN A 308 3.31 4.82 -14.21
CA GLN A 308 3.47 5.19 -15.62
C GLN A 308 2.21 5.87 -16.18
N GLN A 309 1.02 5.36 -15.87
CA GLN A 309 -0.24 5.98 -16.31
C GLN A 309 -0.45 7.37 -15.68
N LEU A 310 -0.08 7.56 -14.42
CA LEU A 310 -0.17 8.85 -13.75
C LEU A 310 0.81 9.85 -14.35
N GLU A 311 2.05 9.43 -14.65
CA GLU A 311 3.04 10.27 -15.33
C GLU A 311 2.54 10.71 -16.72
N GLU A 312 2.00 9.79 -17.51
CA GLU A 312 1.41 10.10 -18.83
C GLU A 312 0.25 11.11 -18.71
N ARG A 313 -0.61 10.96 -17.69
CA ARG A 313 -1.70 11.90 -17.41
C ARG A 313 -1.20 13.29 -17.00
N CYS A 314 -0.14 13.36 -16.19
CA CYS A 314 0.48 14.64 -15.83
C CYS A 314 1.03 15.35 -17.07
N VAL A 315 1.77 14.64 -17.92
CA VAL A 315 2.29 15.21 -19.18
C VAL A 315 1.17 15.70 -20.11
N GLN A 316 0.05 14.97 -20.19
CA GLN A 316 -1.11 15.38 -20.97
C GLN A 316 -1.76 16.66 -20.39
N ALA A 317 -1.87 16.75 -19.06
CA ALA A 317 -2.42 17.92 -18.38
C ALA A 317 -1.52 19.15 -18.59
N ASP A 318 -0.20 19.00 -18.54
CA ASP A 318 0.74 20.09 -18.81
C ASP A 318 0.57 20.65 -20.22
N LYS A 319 0.42 19.77 -21.23
CA LYS A 319 0.14 20.18 -22.61
C LYS A 319 -1.18 20.94 -22.73
N GLN A 320 -2.24 20.48 -22.05
CA GLN A 320 -3.53 21.20 -22.04
C GLN A 320 -3.42 22.57 -21.37
N THR A 321 -2.62 22.66 -20.31
CA THR A 321 -2.43 23.92 -19.57
C THR A 321 -1.66 24.92 -20.43
N ALA A 322 -0.59 24.48 -21.11
CA ALA A 322 0.14 25.29 -22.07
C ALA A 322 -0.75 25.79 -23.22
N PHE A 323 -1.61 24.93 -23.77
CA PHE A 323 -2.56 25.32 -24.82
C PHE A 323 -3.56 26.37 -24.32
N LYS A 324 -4.14 26.18 -23.11
CA LYS A 324 -5.04 27.16 -22.51
C LYS A 324 -4.32 28.49 -22.24
N ASP A 325 -3.06 28.46 -21.83
CA ASP A 325 -2.25 29.67 -21.65
C ASP A 325 -2.04 30.43 -22.96
N ASP A 326 -1.85 29.73 -24.09
CA ASP A 326 -1.72 30.37 -25.40
C ASP A 326 -3.04 31.00 -25.88
N ILE A 327 -4.19 30.35 -25.64
CA ILE A 327 -5.50 30.97 -25.87
C ILE A 327 -5.65 32.22 -25.00
N ILE A 328 -5.32 32.15 -23.71
CA ILE A 328 -5.40 33.29 -22.80
C ILE A 328 -4.49 34.43 -23.28
N LYS A 329 -3.29 34.13 -23.80
CA LYS A 329 -2.39 35.14 -24.38
C LYS A 329 -3.03 35.84 -25.58
N GLU A 330 -3.64 35.09 -26.51
CA GLU A 330 -4.31 35.68 -27.67
C GLU A 330 -5.53 36.52 -27.26
N LEU A 331 -6.40 36.01 -26.39
CA LEU A 331 -7.54 36.77 -25.88
C LEU A 331 -7.10 38.06 -25.17
N ARG A 332 -5.98 38.02 -24.41
CA ARG A 332 -5.40 39.22 -23.80
C ARG A 332 -4.88 40.23 -24.83
N LYS A 333 -4.34 39.76 -25.97
CA LYS A 333 -3.94 40.65 -27.08
C LYS A 333 -5.15 41.30 -27.73
N GLU A 334 -6.21 40.54 -28.02
CA GLU A 334 -7.46 41.05 -28.58
C GLU A 334 -8.11 42.10 -27.67
N ILE A 335 -8.22 41.82 -26.36
CA ILE A 335 -8.72 42.79 -25.38
C ILE A 335 -7.89 44.08 -25.39
N LYS A 336 -6.55 43.97 -25.49
CA LYS A 336 -5.67 45.13 -25.54
C LYS A 336 -5.88 45.95 -26.83
N GLN A 337 -6.05 45.29 -27.97
CA GLN A 337 -6.36 45.95 -29.25
C GLN A 337 -7.72 46.66 -29.21
N LEU A 338 -8.76 45.98 -28.73
CA LEU A 338 -10.11 46.55 -28.61
C LEU A 338 -10.12 47.76 -27.66
N LYS A 339 -9.39 47.70 -26.54
CA LYS A 339 -9.22 48.85 -25.65
C LYS A 339 -8.54 50.02 -26.33
N GLN A 340 -7.49 49.77 -27.12
CA GLN A 340 -6.81 50.83 -27.86
C GLN A 340 -7.73 51.47 -28.91
N GLN A 341 -8.43 50.65 -29.71
CA GLN A 341 -9.41 51.13 -30.67
C GLN A 341 -10.52 51.97 -30.00
N ASN A 342 -11.00 51.55 -28.83
CA ASN A 342 -12.02 52.30 -28.11
C ASN A 342 -11.48 53.67 -27.62
N ASN A 343 -10.24 53.71 -27.14
CA ASN A 343 -9.60 54.97 -26.75
C ASN A 343 -9.39 55.90 -27.96
N ASP A 344 -8.98 55.37 -29.10
CA ASP A 344 -8.78 56.14 -30.34
C ASP A 344 -10.13 56.69 -30.86
N ASN A 345 -11.19 55.88 -30.79
CA ASN A 345 -12.55 56.30 -31.12
C ASN A 345 -13.06 57.39 -30.17
N GLU A 346 -12.84 57.26 -28.87
CA GLU A 346 -13.21 58.27 -27.88
C GLU A 346 -12.48 59.61 -28.15
N ALA A 347 -11.18 59.56 -28.46
CA ALA A 347 -10.42 60.75 -28.83
C ALA A 347 -10.96 61.42 -30.11
N SER A 348 -11.33 60.62 -31.12
CA SER A 348 -11.95 61.12 -32.35
C SER A 348 -13.30 61.80 -32.10
N LEU A 349 -14.16 61.18 -31.29
CA LEU A 349 -15.46 61.74 -30.90
C LEU A 349 -15.31 63.03 -30.10
N ARG A 350 -14.34 63.10 -29.17
CA ARG A 350 -14.03 64.34 -28.43
C ARG A 350 -13.62 65.46 -29.38
N LYS A 351 -12.80 65.17 -30.38
CA LYS A 351 -12.39 66.15 -31.38
C LYS A 351 -13.57 66.65 -32.22
N GLN A 352 -14.45 65.76 -32.67
CA GLN A 352 -15.68 66.12 -33.38
C GLN A 352 -16.61 66.98 -32.52
N LEU A 353 -16.71 66.68 -31.22
CA LEU A 353 -17.49 67.46 -30.26
C LEU A 353 -16.92 68.86 -30.07
N ASP A 354 -15.60 69.01 -29.97
CA ASP A 354 -14.93 70.31 -29.88
C ASP A 354 -15.09 71.13 -31.16
N GLU A 355 -15.04 70.50 -32.34
CA GLU A 355 -15.33 71.14 -33.63
C GLU A 355 -16.78 71.62 -33.71
N ALA A 356 -17.74 70.80 -33.28
CA ALA A 356 -19.15 71.17 -33.20
C ALA A 356 -19.39 72.34 -32.22
N HIS A 357 -18.74 72.33 -31.04
CA HIS A 357 -18.81 73.43 -30.09
C HIS A 357 -18.22 74.73 -30.66
N GLN A 358 -17.13 74.67 -31.43
CA GLN A 358 -16.59 75.85 -32.11
C GLN A 358 -17.52 76.38 -33.20
N LEU A 359 -18.21 75.52 -33.94
CA LEU A 359 -19.23 75.91 -34.91
C LEU A 359 -20.43 76.60 -34.24
N ILE A 360 -20.96 76.02 -33.16
CA ILE A 360 -22.05 76.62 -32.37
C ILE A 360 -21.63 77.98 -31.81
N LYS A 361 -20.39 78.10 -31.33
CA LYS A 361 -19.85 79.38 -30.82
C LYS A 361 -19.73 80.45 -31.92
N ARG A 362 -19.43 80.07 -33.17
CA ARG A 362 -19.42 80.98 -34.32
C ARG A 362 -20.84 81.38 -34.78
N MET A 363 -21.83 80.51 -34.60
CA MET A 363 -23.22 80.80 -34.95
C MET A 363 -23.96 81.69 -33.94
N LYS A 364 -23.34 82.09 -32.81
CA LYS A 364 -24.03 82.71 -31.67
C LYS A 364 -24.39 84.21 -31.78
N PRO A 365 -24.08 85.00 -32.82
CA PRO A 365 -24.69 86.33 -32.96
C PRO A 365 -25.64 86.40 -34.15
N CYS A 366 -26.71 85.58 -34.19
CA CYS A 366 -27.90 85.89 -34.99
C CYS A 366 -29.09 84.95 -34.67
N VAL A 367 -29.66 84.99 -33.46
CA VAL A 367 -31.06 84.55 -33.24
C VAL A 367 -31.64 85.33 -32.06
N ASP A 368 -32.10 86.55 -32.34
CA ASP A 368 -33.20 87.16 -31.59
C ASP A 368 -34.47 86.87 -32.40
N VAL A 369 -35.18 85.79 -32.06
CA VAL A 369 -36.58 85.61 -32.48
C VAL A 369 -37.32 84.88 -31.38
N THR A 370 -38.23 85.63 -30.79
CA THR A 370 -39.46 85.25 -30.11
C THR A 370 -40.17 84.09 -30.84
N THR A 371 -40.38 82.96 -30.17
CA THR A 371 -41.49 82.08 -30.53
C THR A 371 -42.10 81.45 -29.29
N THR A 372 -43.33 81.87 -29.08
CA THR A 372 -44.35 81.32 -28.19
C THR A 372 -44.58 79.83 -28.39
N PHE A 373 -44.80 79.15 -27.26
CA PHE A 373 -45.96 78.29 -27.02
C PHE A 373 -46.29 77.24 -28.09
N THR A 374 -45.84 76.01 -27.84
CA THR A 374 -46.66 74.78 -27.82
C THR A 374 -45.78 73.68 -27.22
N ASP A 375 -46.21 73.05 -26.12
CA ASP A 375 -45.89 71.66 -25.78
C ASP A 375 -46.51 71.25 -24.43
N MET A 376 -47.85 71.20 -24.39
CA MET A 376 -48.55 70.58 -23.26
C MET A 376 -48.61 69.04 -23.40
N ASP A 377 -48.39 68.51 -24.62
CA ASP A 377 -48.39 67.07 -24.91
C ASP A 377 -47.02 66.38 -24.71
N ASN A 378 -45.89 67.11 -24.85
CA ASN A 378 -44.54 66.56 -24.59
C ASN A 378 -44.25 66.36 -23.09
N THR A 379 -44.89 67.12 -22.20
CA THR A 379 -44.75 66.96 -20.75
C THR A 379 -45.28 65.63 -20.22
N SER A 380 -46.32 65.06 -20.86
CA SER A 380 -46.88 63.77 -20.43
C SER A 380 -45.99 62.59 -20.86
N ALA A 381 -45.41 62.66 -22.06
CA ALA A 381 -44.45 61.69 -22.57
C ALA A 381 -43.12 61.74 -21.80
N ALA A 382 -42.64 62.95 -21.46
CA ALA A 382 -41.45 63.12 -20.62
C ALA A 382 -41.67 62.54 -19.21
N ARG A 383 -42.82 62.82 -18.57
CA ARG A 383 -43.15 62.24 -17.25
C ARG A 383 -43.29 60.72 -17.27
N ARG A 384 -43.81 60.12 -18.36
CA ARG A 384 -43.86 58.66 -18.51
C ARG A 384 -42.46 58.06 -18.60
N ARG A 385 -41.57 58.64 -19.43
CA ARG A 385 -40.17 58.19 -19.51
C ARG A 385 -39.41 58.37 -18.20
N GLU A 386 -39.66 59.46 -17.49
CA GLU A 386 -39.09 59.70 -16.16
C GLU A 386 -39.52 58.60 -15.17
N LYS A 387 -40.81 58.25 -15.16
CA LYS A 387 -41.33 57.14 -14.36
C LYS A 387 -40.75 55.77 -14.77
N ASP A 388 -40.64 55.49 -16.07
CA ASP A 388 -40.03 54.25 -16.56
C ASP A 388 -38.56 54.11 -16.13
N LEU A 389 -37.83 55.25 -16.09
CA LEU A 389 -36.45 55.29 -15.61
C LEU A 389 -36.37 55.12 -14.08
N GLU A 390 -37.30 55.70 -13.32
CA GLU A 390 -37.42 55.48 -11.86
C GLU A 390 -37.68 54.00 -11.54
N ASP A 391 -38.63 53.37 -12.23
CA ASP A 391 -38.97 51.95 -12.07
C ASP A 391 -37.77 51.04 -12.42
N GLU A 392 -36.99 51.38 -13.46
CA GLU A 392 -35.77 50.66 -13.84
C GLU A 392 -34.64 50.87 -12.83
N ILE A 393 -34.47 52.09 -12.28
CA ILE A 393 -33.52 52.35 -11.19
C ILE A 393 -33.87 51.50 -9.96
N GLU A 394 -35.15 51.42 -9.59
CA GLU A 394 -35.60 50.61 -8.46
C GLU A 394 -35.40 49.10 -8.72
N ARG A 395 -35.63 48.63 -9.95
CA ARG A 395 -35.33 47.25 -10.36
C ARG A 395 -33.84 46.93 -10.24
N ARG A 396 -32.97 47.80 -10.76
CA ARG A 396 -31.51 47.66 -10.67
C ARG A 396 -31.04 47.69 -9.22
N GLN A 397 -31.64 48.54 -8.38
CA GLN A 397 -31.30 48.62 -6.96
C GLN A 397 -31.65 47.33 -6.21
N ARG A 398 -32.77 46.68 -6.53
CA ARG A 398 -33.13 45.36 -5.99
C ARG A 398 -32.13 44.29 -6.41
N GLU A 399 -31.75 44.27 -7.69
CA GLU A 399 -30.77 43.32 -8.23
C GLU A 399 -29.40 43.49 -7.57
N VAL A 400 -28.94 44.73 -7.37
CA VAL A 400 -27.70 45.04 -6.65
C VAL A 400 -27.76 44.57 -5.19
N ASN A 401 -28.91 44.73 -4.52
CA ASN A 401 -29.06 44.26 -3.14
C ASN A 401 -29.05 42.73 -3.05
N GLU A 402 -29.66 42.03 -4.01
CA GLU A 402 -29.62 40.56 -4.09
C GLU A 402 -28.22 40.03 -4.40
N LEU A 403 -27.47 40.72 -5.27
CA LEU A 403 -26.07 40.36 -5.52
C LEU A 403 -25.21 40.58 -4.28
N LYS A 404 -25.44 41.66 -3.51
CA LYS A 404 -24.74 41.90 -2.25
C LYS A 404 -24.99 40.80 -1.23
N THR A 405 -26.23 40.32 -1.08
CA THR A 405 -26.53 39.21 -0.16
C THR A 405 -25.83 37.93 -0.60
N LYS A 406 -25.86 37.61 -1.91
CA LYS A 406 -25.14 36.46 -2.46
C LYS A 406 -23.62 36.55 -2.23
N CYS A 407 -23.03 37.74 -2.38
CA CYS A 407 -21.60 37.94 -2.08
C CYS A 407 -21.28 37.63 -0.61
N VAL A 408 -22.10 38.12 0.34
CA VAL A 408 -21.92 37.84 1.77
C VAL A 408 -22.04 36.35 2.09
N ASP A 409 -22.99 35.65 1.46
CA ASP A 409 -23.15 34.20 1.67
C ASP A 409 -21.98 33.42 1.09
N LEU A 410 -21.47 33.81 -0.08
CA LEU A 410 -20.27 33.22 -0.67
C LEU A 410 -19.03 33.46 0.19
N GLU A 411 -18.87 34.65 0.78
CA GLU A 411 -17.78 34.95 1.72
C GLU A 411 -17.84 34.06 2.97
N LYS A 412 -19.03 33.83 3.54
CA LYS A 412 -19.21 32.90 4.67
C LYS A 412 -18.87 31.46 4.29
N CYS A 413 -19.34 31.00 3.13
CA CYS A 413 -19.02 29.67 2.61
C CYS A 413 -17.52 29.51 2.38
N LEU A 414 -16.86 30.53 1.84
CA LEU A 414 -15.41 30.55 1.63
C LEU A 414 -14.66 30.46 2.97
N ALA A 415 -15.06 31.27 3.97
CA ALA A 415 -14.44 31.25 5.29
C ALA A 415 -14.57 29.89 5.99
N SER A 416 -15.74 29.25 5.88
CA SER A 416 -15.98 27.90 6.39
C SER A 416 -15.09 26.87 5.69
N SER A 417 -15.00 26.93 4.36
CA SER A 417 -14.13 26.05 3.56
C SER A 417 -12.65 26.22 3.93
N GLN A 418 -12.19 27.46 4.12
CA GLN A 418 -10.83 27.77 4.57
C GLN A 418 -10.56 27.22 5.97
N GLY A 419 -11.52 27.32 6.90
CA GLY A 419 -11.41 26.74 8.24
C GLY A 419 -11.30 25.21 8.20
N CYS A 420 -12.08 24.56 7.33
CA CYS A 420 -11.99 23.11 7.11
C CYS A 420 -10.61 22.71 6.55
N ALA A 421 -10.12 23.42 5.54
CA ALA A 421 -8.80 23.19 4.97
C ALA A 421 -7.67 23.35 5.99
N ALA A 422 -7.72 24.39 6.83
CA ALA A 422 -6.72 24.60 7.88
C ALA A 422 -6.72 23.47 8.93
N ASN A 423 -7.88 22.93 9.28
CA ASN A 423 -7.97 21.79 10.19
C ASN A 423 -7.41 20.51 9.57
N LEU A 424 -7.70 20.26 8.29
CA LEU A 424 -7.11 19.14 7.55
C LEU A 424 -5.58 19.28 7.46
N GLN A 425 -5.06 20.48 7.20
CA GLN A 425 -3.62 20.72 7.17
C GLN A 425 -2.95 20.38 8.50
N LYS A 426 -3.53 20.79 9.63
CA LYS A 426 -3.01 20.42 10.97
C LYS A 426 -3.00 18.91 11.18
N ALA A 427 -4.03 18.20 10.70
CA ALA A 427 -4.06 16.74 10.79
C ALA A 427 -2.95 16.11 9.94
N VAL A 428 -2.73 16.61 8.71
CA VAL A 428 -1.62 16.18 7.84
C VAL A 428 -0.28 16.40 8.53
N ASP A 429 -0.06 17.56 9.14
CA ASP A 429 1.20 17.87 9.85
C ASP A 429 1.44 16.90 11.02
N LEU A 430 0.38 16.55 11.78
CA LEU A 430 0.47 15.57 12.86
C LEU A 430 0.82 14.16 12.34
N TYR A 431 0.18 13.72 11.25
CA TYR A 431 0.49 12.43 10.63
C TYR A 431 1.91 12.39 10.07
N LEU A 432 2.36 13.47 9.43
CA LEU A 432 3.72 13.58 8.90
C LEU A 432 4.76 13.47 10.03
N ASN A 433 4.53 14.15 11.16
CA ASN A 433 5.39 14.03 12.33
C ASN A 433 5.43 12.60 12.89
N SER A 434 4.28 11.92 12.95
CA SER A 434 4.22 10.52 13.39
C SER A 434 4.99 9.59 12.45
N ILE A 435 4.87 9.80 11.13
CA ILE A 435 5.60 9.01 10.13
C ILE A 435 7.10 9.19 10.32
N ASN A 436 7.58 10.43 10.44
CA ASN A 436 9.01 10.72 10.63
C ASN A 436 9.58 10.04 11.89
N VAL A 437 8.82 10.04 12.99
CA VAL A 437 9.23 9.36 14.23
C VAL A 437 9.32 7.84 14.04
N LEU A 438 8.36 7.25 13.32
CA LEU A 438 8.33 5.83 13.03
C LEU A 438 9.49 5.42 12.12
N GLU A 439 9.75 6.16 11.04
CA GLU A 439 10.89 5.92 10.14
C GLU A 439 12.23 6.00 10.89
N ALA A 440 12.40 6.98 11.78
CA ALA A 440 13.59 7.09 12.62
C ALA A 440 13.71 5.94 13.64
N SER A 441 12.59 5.36 14.10
CA SER A 441 12.60 4.17 14.96
C SER A 441 12.94 2.91 14.18
N GLU A 442 12.44 2.77 12.96
CA GLU A 442 12.70 1.66 12.05
C GLU A 442 14.19 1.59 11.69
N GLU A 443 14.80 2.73 11.31
CA GLU A 443 16.21 2.76 10.95
C GLU A 443 17.11 2.42 12.16
N ARG A 444 16.73 2.86 13.37
CA ARG A 444 17.44 2.45 14.60
C ARG A 444 17.38 0.94 14.83
N ALA A 445 16.20 0.35 14.72
CA ALA A 445 16.03 -1.10 14.86
C ALA A 445 16.79 -1.87 13.78
N ARG A 446 16.82 -1.36 12.55
CA ARG A 446 17.57 -1.95 11.44
C ARG A 446 19.09 -1.96 11.71
N ILE A 447 19.64 -0.85 12.20
CA ILE A 447 21.06 -0.76 12.57
C ILE A 447 21.37 -1.75 13.70
N GLU A 448 20.51 -1.86 14.72
CA GLU A 448 20.69 -2.79 15.83
C GLU A 448 20.69 -4.25 15.35
N ILE A 449 19.76 -4.63 14.47
CA ILE A 449 19.72 -5.96 13.86
C ILE A 449 21.02 -6.26 13.11
N GLU A 450 21.55 -5.29 12.36
CA GLU A 450 22.78 -5.50 11.61
C GLU A 450 24.00 -5.67 12.53
N GLN A 451 24.07 -4.90 13.62
CA GLN A 451 25.09 -5.09 14.67
C GLN A 451 24.98 -6.47 15.33
N GLN A 452 23.76 -6.94 15.62
CA GLN A 452 23.53 -8.26 16.18
C GLN A 452 23.97 -9.36 15.21
N LYS A 453 23.72 -9.23 13.90
CA LYS A 453 24.21 -10.20 12.89
C LYS A 453 25.74 -10.30 12.88
N VAL A 454 26.44 -9.16 12.91
CA VAL A 454 27.92 -9.15 12.98
C VAL A 454 28.40 -9.83 14.25
N THR A 455 27.76 -9.55 15.38
CA THR A 455 28.09 -10.19 16.68
C THR A 455 27.89 -11.71 16.62
N ILE A 456 26.78 -12.17 16.04
CA ILE A 456 26.51 -13.60 15.85
C ILE A 456 27.57 -14.24 14.95
N ALA A 457 27.96 -13.59 13.85
CA ALA A 457 28.99 -14.10 12.95
C ALA A 457 30.35 -14.23 13.67
N ASN A 458 30.75 -13.24 14.46
CA ASN A 458 31.99 -13.28 15.25
C ASN A 458 31.96 -14.41 16.28
N LEU A 459 30.84 -14.61 16.98
CA LEU A 459 30.68 -15.69 17.94
C LEU A 459 30.70 -17.07 17.26
N GLN A 460 30.10 -17.21 16.08
CA GLN A 460 30.16 -18.42 15.28
C GLN A 460 31.61 -18.74 14.87
N GLN A 461 32.37 -17.73 14.42
CA GLN A 461 33.77 -17.91 14.06
C GLN A 461 34.61 -18.34 15.26
N ALA A 462 34.44 -17.68 16.42
CA ALA A 462 35.14 -18.07 17.65
C ALA A 462 34.82 -19.51 18.07
N LEU A 463 33.55 -19.92 17.96
CA LEU A 463 33.12 -21.28 18.28
C LEU A 463 33.73 -22.32 17.32
N VAL A 464 33.89 -21.99 16.04
CA VAL A 464 34.59 -22.83 15.06
C VAL A 464 36.08 -22.96 15.40
N CYS A 465 36.75 -21.87 15.77
CA CYS A 465 38.15 -21.89 16.20
C CYS A 465 38.36 -22.78 17.44
N VAL A 466 37.56 -22.58 18.50
CA VAL A 466 37.65 -23.39 19.73
C VAL A 466 37.35 -24.87 19.45
N LYS A 467 36.42 -25.16 18.55
CA LYS A 467 36.16 -26.55 18.13
C LYS A 467 37.38 -27.16 17.44
N HIS A 468 38.04 -26.41 16.56
CA HIS A 468 39.24 -26.89 15.87
C HIS A 468 40.37 -27.20 16.86
N GLU A 469 40.63 -26.30 17.80
CA GLU A 469 41.61 -26.52 18.90
C GLU A 469 41.28 -27.77 19.72
N LEU A 470 39.99 -27.99 20.04
CA LEU A 470 39.56 -29.18 20.78
C LEU A 470 39.77 -30.47 19.97
N ASP A 471 39.50 -30.44 18.67
CA ASP A 471 39.71 -31.58 17.77
C ASP A 471 41.22 -31.90 17.62
N GLU A 472 42.08 -30.88 17.54
CA GLU A 472 43.55 -31.04 17.56
C GLU A 472 44.03 -31.67 18.87
N LEU A 473 43.59 -31.14 20.02
CA LEU A 473 43.91 -31.72 21.33
C LEU A 473 43.45 -33.18 21.44
N ARG A 474 42.28 -33.49 20.88
CA ARG A 474 41.77 -34.86 20.85
C ARG A 474 42.62 -35.77 19.96
N GLN A 475 43.08 -35.29 18.81
CA GLN A 475 43.96 -36.04 17.91
C GLN A 475 45.34 -36.28 18.56
N ASN A 476 45.92 -35.25 19.18
CA ASN A 476 47.20 -35.36 19.91
C ASN A 476 47.10 -36.38 21.05
N ASN A 477 46.03 -36.33 21.86
CA ASN A 477 45.79 -37.33 22.90
C ASN A 477 45.65 -38.76 22.33
N GLN A 478 44.96 -38.94 21.19
CA GLN A 478 44.86 -40.26 20.55
C GLN A 478 46.22 -40.77 20.05
N GLN A 479 47.08 -39.89 19.53
CA GLN A 479 48.44 -40.23 19.13
C GLN A 479 49.31 -40.57 20.33
N GLU A 480 49.27 -39.79 21.41
CA GLU A 480 49.99 -40.09 22.65
C GLU A 480 49.56 -41.40 23.30
N VAL A 481 48.25 -41.68 23.34
CA VAL A 481 47.74 -42.98 23.80
C VAL A 481 48.25 -44.10 22.89
N SER A 482 48.27 -43.91 21.57
CA SER A 482 48.78 -44.93 20.64
C SER A 482 50.29 -45.18 20.80
N LEU A 483 51.08 -44.12 21.01
CA LEU A 483 52.51 -44.20 21.31
C LEU A 483 52.78 -44.80 22.70
N GLY A 484 51.96 -44.48 23.70
CA GLY A 484 52.01 -45.05 25.04
C GLY A 484 51.60 -46.53 25.09
N TRP A 485 50.61 -46.93 24.28
CA TRP A 485 50.28 -48.34 24.07
C TRP A 485 51.41 -49.07 23.34
N ALA A 486 52.01 -48.47 22.30
CA ALA A 486 53.15 -49.05 21.60
C ALA A 486 54.38 -49.20 22.53
N ALA A 487 54.69 -48.20 23.36
CA ALA A 487 55.78 -48.26 24.33
C ALA A 487 55.56 -49.30 25.45
N ARG A 488 54.30 -49.63 25.75
CA ARG A 488 53.92 -50.60 26.78
C ARG A 488 53.87 -52.05 26.28
N TRP A 489 53.72 -52.27 24.97
CA TRP A 489 53.71 -53.59 24.33
C TRP A 489 55.04 -53.95 23.67
N PHE A 490 55.67 -53.01 22.96
CA PHE A 490 57.03 -53.13 22.48
C PHE A 490 57.93 -52.50 23.52
N GLY A 491 58.20 -53.24 24.58
CA GLY A 491 59.13 -52.83 25.63
C GLY A 491 60.45 -52.40 25.01
N SER A 492 60.67 -51.10 24.91
CA SER A 492 62.01 -50.55 24.88
C SER A 492 62.38 -50.27 26.32
N SER A 493 62.86 -51.33 26.97
CA SER A 493 63.73 -51.17 28.12
C SER A 493 64.93 -50.35 27.65
N ASN A 494 65.05 -49.10 28.09
CA ASN A 494 66.36 -48.62 28.50
C ASN A 494 66.27 -47.46 29.50
N PRO A 495 67.25 -47.39 30.42
CA PRO A 495 67.16 -46.62 31.65
C PRO A 495 67.36 -45.14 31.36
N GLY A 496 66.67 -44.29 32.11
CA GLY A 496 66.79 -42.85 31.97
C GLY A 496 68.17 -42.30 32.33
N PRO A 497 68.39 -41.01 32.08
CA PRO A 497 69.23 -40.19 32.93
C PRO A 497 68.39 -39.11 33.64
N LYS A 498 68.58 -39.11 34.97
CA LYS A 498 68.47 -38.08 36.02
C LYS A 498 67.76 -36.73 35.73
N PRO A 499 67.06 -36.17 36.74
CA PRO A 499 66.40 -34.88 36.65
C PRO A 499 67.42 -33.75 36.75
N ASN A 500 67.46 -32.87 35.75
CA ASN A 500 68.10 -31.57 35.88
C ASN A 500 67.03 -30.53 36.23
N HIS A 501 67.14 -30.04 37.47
CA HIS A 501 66.61 -28.75 37.89
C HIS A 501 67.03 -27.66 36.90
N VAL A 502 66.07 -27.03 36.22
CA VAL A 502 66.18 -25.64 35.80
C VAL A 502 64.86 -24.93 36.06
N THR A 503 64.97 -23.90 36.88
CA THR A 503 63.94 -22.98 37.34
C THR A 503 63.61 -21.89 36.30
N LYS A 504 62.30 -21.68 36.07
CA LYS A 504 61.58 -20.39 35.79
C LYS A 504 61.84 -19.68 34.43
N PRO A 505 60.98 -18.71 34.00
CA PRO A 505 59.64 -18.30 34.47
C PRO A 505 58.56 -18.14 33.37
N VAL A 506 57.34 -17.95 33.86
CA VAL A 506 56.15 -17.38 33.25
C VAL A 506 56.40 -15.96 32.71
N HIS A 507 55.90 -15.68 31.50
CA HIS A 507 55.43 -14.37 31.04
C HIS A 507 54.09 -14.62 30.32
N ASP A 508 52.97 -14.28 30.95
CA ASP A 508 52.14 -13.10 30.64
C ASP A 508 52.43 -12.42 29.29
N ILE A 509 51.50 -12.55 28.34
CA ILE A 509 50.69 -11.48 27.70
C ILE A 509 49.40 -12.12 27.19
#